data_AF-A0A3D2W071-F1
#
_entry.id   AF-A0A3D2W071-F1
#
_cell.length_a   1.000
_cell.length_b   1.000
_cell.length_c   1.000
_cell.angle_alpha   90.00
_cell.angle_beta   90.00
_cell.angle_gamma   90.00
#
_symmetry.space_group_name_H-M   'P 1'
#
loop_
_entity.id
_entity.type
_entity.pdbx_description
1 polymer ?
#
loop_
_entity_poly.entity_id
_entity_poly.type
_entity_poly.pdbx_seq_one_letter_code
_entity_poly.pdbx_strand_id
1 'polypeptide(L)'
;MTRLYLTAREYQALLRKQNGVCCRKGCGSSQDLIAEHSTPNIWKHAKPDQLMCSACHKAKTLRDIRAIWKAKRLNGEALSQYERRKKYGAKLRGRPFWSGQ
;
A
#
# COMPACT_ATOMS: atom_id res chain seq x y z
N MET A 1 -13.92 19.04 -12.93
CA MET A 1 -13.27 17.86 -12.32
C MET A 1 -12.10 17.43 -13.18
N THR A 2 -10.91 17.28 -12.60
CA THR A 2 -9.72 16.77 -13.28
C THR A 2 -9.78 15.25 -13.39
N ARG A 3 -9.51 14.69 -14.58
CA ARG A 3 -9.39 13.23 -14.76
C ARG A 3 -8.24 12.69 -13.91
N LEU A 4 -8.44 11.54 -13.28
CA LEU A 4 -7.44 10.88 -12.44
C LEU A 4 -6.76 9.67 -13.10
N TYR A 5 -7.17 9.32 -14.31
CA TYR A 5 -6.53 8.31 -15.14
C TYR A 5 -5.68 8.96 -16.24
N LEU A 6 -4.72 8.19 -16.75
CA LEU A 6 -3.91 8.58 -17.90
C LEU A 6 -4.73 8.51 -19.18
N THR A 7 -4.65 9.56 -19.99
CA THR A 7 -5.04 9.49 -21.41
C THR A 7 -4.02 8.66 -22.20
N ALA A 8 -4.39 8.19 -23.40
CA ALA A 8 -3.47 7.45 -24.26
C ALA A 8 -2.18 8.22 -24.58
N ARG A 9 -2.28 9.54 -24.79
CA ARG A 9 -1.11 10.40 -25.05
C ARG A 9 -0.20 10.52 -23.83
N GLU A 10 -0.77 10.66 -22.63
CA GLU A 10 -0.01 10.71 -21.38
C GLU A 10 0.66 9.37 -21.09
N TYR A 11 -0.04 8.26 -21.35
CA TYR A 11 0.52 6.91 -21.23
C TYR A 11 1.73 6.74 -22.16
N GLN A 12 1.60 7.10 -23.44
CA GLN A 12 2.70 7.02 -24.39
C GLN A 12 3.88 7.94 -24.02
N ALA A 13 3.60 9.13 -23.48
CA ALA A 13 4.65 10.02 -22.98
C ALA A 13 5.43 9.40 -21.81
N LEU A 14 4.74 8.78 -20.86
CA LEU A 14 5.37 8.05 -19.75
C LEU A 14 6.17 6.84 -20.25
N LEU A 15 5.61 6.07 -21.19
CA LEU A 15 6.29 4.93 -21.77
C LEU A 15 7.61 5.34 -22.42
N ARG A 16 7.61 6.43 -23.21
CA ARG A 16 8.83 6.98 -23.82
C ARG A 16 9.82 7.47 -22.77
N LYS A 17 9.35 8.18 -21.73
CA LYS A 17 10.19 8.65 -20.63
C LYS A 17 10.88 7.51 -19.87
N GLN A 18 10.25 6.33 -19.83
CA GLN A 18 10.78 5.12 -19.21
C GLN A 18 11.51 4.18 -20.18
N ASN A 19 11.85 4.65 -21.38
CA ASN A 19 12.50 3.84 -22.41
C ASN A 19 11.73 2.57 -22.79
N GLY A 20 10.39 2.61 -22.74
CA GLY A 20 9.54 1.49 -23.13
C GLY A 20 9.43 0.36 -22.10
N VAL A 21 10.00 0.53 -20.90
CA VAL A 21 10.05 -0.53 -19.88
C VAL A 21 9.48 -0.10 -18.53
N CYS A 22 9.29 -1.10 -17.67
CA CYS A 22 8.92 -0.95 -16.26
C CYS A 22 9.81 0.08 -15.54
N CYS A 23 9.21 0.96 -14.73
CA CYS A 23 9.94 2.00 -14.00
C CYS A 23 10.91 1.44 -12.92
N ARG A 24 10.75 0.17 -12.53
CA ARG A 24 11.57 -0.44 -11.50
C ARG A 24 12.98 -0.69 -12.05
N LYS A 25 13.99 -0.08 -11.40
CA LYS A 25 15.41 -0.34 -11.71
C LYS A 25 15.71 -1.84 -11.77
N GLY A 26 16.32 -2.28 -12.87
CA GLY A 26 16.66 -3.68 -13.14
C GLY A 26 15.53 -4.54 -13.73
N CYS A 27 14.33 -3.99 -13.91
CA CYS A 27 13.24 -4.67 -14.59
C CYS A 27 13.16 -4.22 -16.06
N GLY A 28 13.42 -5.14 -16.99
CA GLY A 28 13.35 -4.89 -18.44
C GLY A 28 12.01 -5.20 -19.09
N SER A 29 10.95 -5.43 -18.31
CA SER A 29 9.64 -5.80 -18.84
C SER A 29 9.03 -4.65 -19.63
N SER A 30 8.64 -4.90 -20.88
CA SER A 30 7.89 -3.97 -21.75
C SER A 30 6.41 -4.34 -21.88
N GLN A 31 6.02 -5.52 -21.37
CA GLN A 31 4.66 -6.04 -21.40
C GLN A 31 3.93 -5.81 -20.07
N ASP A 32 2.59 -5.85 -20.12
CA ASP A 32 1.68 -5.72 -18.98
C ASP A 32 2.01 -4.55 -18.06
N LEU A 33 2.36 -3.42 -18.68
CA LEU A 33 2.65 -2.18 -17.99
C LEU A 33 1.35 -1.53 -17.55
N ILE A 34 1.22 -1.35 -16.25
CA ILE A 34 0.09 -0.69 -15.61
C ILE A 34 0.50 0.67 -15.08
N ALA A 35 -0.43 1.62 -15.14
CA ALA A 35 -0.26 2.95 -14.61
C ALA A 35 -0.24 2.91 -13.08
N GLU A 36 0.84 3.40 -12.47
CA GLU A 36 1.05 3.35 -11.03
C GLU A 36 1.50 4.71 -10.48
N HIS A 37 1.26 4.91 -9.18
CA HIS A 37 1.70 6.09 -8.45
C HIS A 37 3.01 5.81 -7.71
N SER A 38 4.02 6.67 -7.88
CA SER A 38 5.27 6.63 -7.11
C SER A 38 5.02 6.79 -5.62
N THR A 39 4.16 7.75 -5.28
CA THR A 39 3.62 7.96 -3.94
C THR A 39 2.22 7.36 -3.85
N PRO A 40 1.90 6.52 -2.86
CA PRO A 40 0.56 5.97 -2.70
C PRO A 40 -0.54 7.04 -2.75
N ASN A 41 -1.62 6.76 -3.49
CA ASN A 41 -2.74 7.69 -3.69
C ASN A 41 -3.40 8.15 -2.37
N ILE A 42 -3.30 7.34 -1.31
CA ILE A 42 -3.77 7.70 0.04
C ILE A 42 -3.00 8.86 0.66
N TRP A 43 -1.76 9.10 0.25
CA TRP A 43 -0.93 10.21 0.74
C TRP A 43 -0.94 11.40 -0.23
N LYS A 44 -0.99 11.12 -1.54
CA LYS A 44 -1.04 12.15 -2.57
C LYS A 44 -2.07 11.79 -3.62
N HIS A 45 -3.21 12.49 -3.61
CA HIS A 45 -4.24 12.30 -4.60
C HIS A 45 -3.85 12.98 -5.91
N ALA A 46 -3.34 12.19 -6.87
CA ALA A 46 -2.84 12.68 -8.14
C ALA A 46 -3.04 11.62 -9.23
N LYS A 47 -2.76 11.99 -10.49
CA LYS A 47 -2.65 11.02 -11.58
C LYS A 47 -1.45 10.08 -11.36
N PRO A 48 -1.48 8.85 -11.92
CA PRO A 48 -0.31 8.00 -12.02
C PRO A 48 0.83 8.72 -12.73
N ASP A 49 2.06 8.51 -12.27
CA ASP A 49 3.26 9.20 -12.75
C ASP A 49 4.34 8.23 -13.27
N GLN A 50 4.04 6.93 -13.26
CA GLN A 50 4.94 5.88 -13.74
C GLN A 50 4.16 4.68 -14.30
N LEU A 51 4.82 3.89 -15.13
CA LEU A 51 4.34 2.60 -15.64
C LEU A 51 5.15 1.46 -15.04
N MET A 52 4.50 0.39 -14.61
CA MET A 52 5.19 -0.71 -13.94
C MET A 52 4.57 -2.05 -14.34
N CYS A 53 5.36 -3.11 -14.47
CA CYS A 53 4.80 -4.43 -14.75
C CYS A 53 4.02 -4.99 -13.56
N SER A 54 3.07 -5.90 -13.83
CA SER A 54 2.19 -6.51 -12.81
C SER A 54 2.96 -7.10 -11.61
N ALA A 55 4.08 -7.80 -11.86
CA ALA A 55 4.89 -8.42 -10.82
C ALA A 55 5.55 -7.37 -9.90
N CYS A 56 6.16 -6.34 -10.48
CA CYS A 56 6.76 -5.24 -9.71
C CYS A 56 5.69 -4.43 -8.96
N HIS A 57 4.50 -4.28 -9.56
CA HIS A 57 3.36 -3.64 -8.94
C HIS A 57 2.91 -4.36 -7.70
N LYS A 58 2.63 -5.67 -7.79
CA LYS A 58 2.24 -6.46 -6.63
C LYS A 58 3.25 -6.34 -5.48
N ALA A 59 4.55 -6.41 -5.78
CA ALA A 59 5.60 -6.24 -4.78
C ALA A 59 5.60 -4.85 -4.14
N LYS A 60 5.44 -3.79 -4.93
CA LYS A 60 5.34 -2.41 -4.44
C LYS A 60 4.08 -2.22 -3.57
N THR A 61 2.92 -2.65 -4.04
CA THR A 61 1.64 -2.52 -3.30
C THR A 61 1.73 -3.14 -1.91
N LEU A 62 2.33 -4.33 -1.78
CA LEU A 62 2.52 -4.97 -0.47
C LEU A 62 3.41 -4.15 0.48
N ARG A 63 4.46 -3.52 -0.05
CA ARG A 63 5.34 -2.63 0.72
C ARG A 63 4.58 -1.38 1.16
N ASP A 64 3.82 -0.77 0.26
CA ASP A 64 3.07 0.46 0.52
C ASP A 64 1.98 0.22 1.57
N ILE A 65 1.22 -0.88 1.46
CA ILE A 65 0.22 -1.27 2.46
C ILE A 65 0.86 -1.34 3.86
N ARG A 66 2.03 -1.96 3.99
CA ARG A 66 2.74 -2.04 5.29
C ARG A 66 3.14 -0.65 5.80
N ALA A 67 3.63 0.23 4.93
CA ALA A 67 4.02 1.58 5.29
C ALA A 67 2.81 2.44 5.71
N ILE A 68 1.70 2.34 4.97
CA ILE A 68 0.43 3.01 5.28
C ILE A 68 -0.09 2.58 6.65
N TRP A 69 -0.16 1.28 6.94
CA TRP A 69 -0.60 0.79 8.25
C TRP A 69 0.34 1.19 9.38
N LYS A 70 1.65 1.25 9.13
CA LYS A 70 2.60 1.79 10.11
C LYS A 70 2.31 3.27 10.39
N ALA A 71 2.13 4.10 9.36
CA ALA A 71 1.81 5.51 9.51
C ALA A 71 0.49 5.73 10.28
N LYS A 72 -0.58 5.00 9.93
CA LYS A 72 -1.86 5.06 10.65
C LYS A 72 -1.73 4.72 12.13
N ARG A 73 -0.88 3.76 12.50
CA ARG A 73 -0.62 3.44 13.91
C ARG A 73 0.14 4.54 14.63
N LEU A 74 1.16 5.10 13.99
CA LEU A 74 1.93 6.22 14.56
C LEU A 74 1.07 7.48 14.76
N ASN A 75 0.11 7.71 13.86
CA ASN A 75 -0.82 8.85 13.96
C ASN A 75 -2.01 8.59 14.89
N GLY A 76 -2.11 7.41 15.53
CA GLY A 76 -3.23 7.04 16.41
C GLY A 76 -4.55 6.73 15.68
N GLU A 77 -4.60 6.82 14.35
CA GLU A 77 -5.77 6.47 13.53
C GLU A 77 -6.11 4.98 13.58
N ALA A 78 -5.10 4.13 13.79
CA ALA A 78 -5.24 2.69 13.90
C ALA A 78 -4.58 2.15 15.17
N LEU A 79 -5.31 1.31 15.91
CA LEU A 79 -4.76 0.61 17.06
C LEU A 79 -3.85 -0.54 16.62
N SER A 80 -2.72 -0.70 17.32
CA SER A 80 -1.91 -1.91 17.26
C SER A 80 -2.68 -3.12 17.80
N GLN A 81 -2.19 -4.33 17.51
CA GLN A 81 -2.80 -5.55 18.06
C GLN A 81 -2.78 -5.54 19.59
N TYR A 82 -1.68 -5.06 20.20
CA TYR A 82 -1.56 -4.91 21.66
C TYR A 82 -2.64 -3.98 22.21
N GLU A 83 -2.81 -2.80 21.62
CA GLU A 83 -3.82 -1.83 22.07
C GLU A 83 -5.24 -2.35 21.84
N ARG A 84 -5.49 -3.06 20.73
CA ARG A 84 -6.77 -3.74 20.50
C ARG A 84 -7.05 -4.79 21.57
N ARG A 85 -6.07 -5.62 21.95
CA ARG A 85 -6.21 -6.59 23.04
C ARG A 85 -6.42 -5.92 24.40
N LYS A 86 -5.72 -4.82 24.67
CA LYS A 86 -5.91 -4.04 25.90
C LYS A 86 -7.32 -3.42 25.98
N LYS A 87 -7.84 -2.89 24.87
CA LYS A 87 -9.13 -2.18 24.81
C LYS A 87 -10.33 -3.12 24.71
N TYR A 88 -10.22 -4.16 23.88
CA TYR A 88 -11.32 -5.06 23.50
C TYR A 88 -11.10 -6.53 23.87
N GLY A 89 -9.93 -6.90 24.40
CA GLY A 89 -9.66 -8.27 24.82
C GLY A 89 -10.54 -8.72 25.98
N ALA A 90 -10.54 -10.02 26.25
CA ALA A 90 -11.33 -10.61 27.32
C ALA A 90 -11.01 -9.92 28.66
N LYS A 91 -12.03 -9.27 29.24
CA LYS A 91 -11.94 -8.61 30.57
C LYS A 91 -12.35 -9.53 31.72
N LEU A 92 -12.78 -10.75 31.40
CA LEU A 92 -13.17 -11.75 32.39
C LEU A 92 -11.94 -12.09 33.23
N ARG A 93 -11.97 -11.70 34.52
CA ARG A 93 -11.03 -12.21 35.51
C ARG A 93 -11.22 -13.73 35.56
N GLY A 94 -10.14 -14.49 35.39
CA GLY A 94 -10.17 -15.94 35.60
C GLY A 94 -10.78 -16.24 36.96
N ARG A 95 -11.68 -17.22 37.02
CA ARG A 95 -12.24 -17.71 38.28
C ARG A 95 -11.04 -18.16 39.15
N PRO A 96 -10.97 -17.80 40.45
CA PRO A 96 -9.93 -18.35 41.31
C PRO A 96 -10.01 -19.87 41.27
N PHE A 97 -8.86 -20.52 41.09
CA PHE A 97 -8.75 -21.96 41.18
C PHE A 97 -9.17 -22.37 42.59
N TRP A 98 -10.34 -22.99 42.71
CA TRP A 98 -10.85 -23.48 43.98
C TRP A 98 -10.05 -24.73 44.35
N SER A 99 -9.02 -24.57 45.17
CA SER A 99 -8.34 -25.68 45.84
C SER A 99 -9.16 -26.05 47.08
N GLY A 100 -10.23 -26.83 46.88
CA GLY A 100 -10.94 -27.46 47.98
C GLY A 100 -10.05 -28.53 48.61
N GLN A 101 -9.72 -28.33 49.89
CA GLN A 101 -9.22 -29.38 50.80
C GLN A 101 -10.36 -30.31 51.20
#